data_AF-A0A1S8NUY0-F1
#
_entry.id   AF-A0A1S8NUY0-F1
#
_cell.length_a   1.000
_cell.length_b   1.000
_cell.length_c   1.000
_cell.angle_alpha   90.00
_cell.angle_beta   90.00
_cell.angle_gamma   90.00
#
_symmetry.space_group_name_H-M   'P 1'
#
loop_
_entity.id
_entity.type
_entity.pdbx_description
1 polymer ?
#
loop_
_entity_poly.entity_id
_entity_poly.type
_entity_poly.pdbx_seq_one_letter_code
_entity_poly.pdbx_strand_id
1 'polypeptide(L)'
;MNYTIYDLIERLIDIEKNAVEVYKKIEENAKEKNSKNIEIITRVIRKEEIKHIKYYERLKEKFNYELNDTIDFYLYDKVVKLLYEFKSQIRIPYVDNVQDLIKYSLEFEKNSISLLLDIQGRLLGNLNDVNNNVYKIISNIIEEERRHEKMFSDLVLK
;
A
#
# COMPACT_ATOMS: atom_id res chain seq x y z
N MET A 1 20.09 6.14 15.85
CA MET A 1 18.64 5.91 16.03
C MET A 1 18.39 4.47 15.63
N ASN A 2 17.64 3.72 16.44
CA ASN A 2 17.24 2.38 16.07
C ASN A 2 15.96 2.49 15.24
N TYR A 3 15.97 1.94 14.03
CA TYR A 3 14.76 1.85 13.22
C TYR A 3 13.99 0.59 13.56
N THR A 4 12.68 0.63 13.39
CA THR A 4 11.77 -0.42 13.82
C THR A 4 10.74 -0.70 12.73
N ILE A 5 9.98 -1.78 12.92
CA ILE A 5 8.82 -2.07 12.08
C ILE A 5 7.76 -0.95 12.13
N TYR A 6 7.67 -0.21 13.24
CA TYR A 6 6.80 0.96 13.37
C TYR A 6 7.13 2.02 12.30
N ASP A 7 8.40 2.35 12.15
CA ASP A 7 8.86 3.36 11.17
C ASP A 7 8.55 2.92 9.73
N LEU A 8 8.66 1.61 9.47
CA LEU A 8 8.33 1.04 8.17
C LEU A 8 6.82 1.10 7.89
N ILE A 9 5.97 0.72 8.84
CA ILE A 9 4.51 0.81 8.71
C ILE A 9 4.07 2.26 8.50
N GLU A 10 4.67 3.22 9.20
CA GLU A 10 4.36 4.64 9.01
C GLU A 10 4.64 5.10 7.58
N ARG A 11 5.72 4.63 6.96
CA ARG A 11 6.03 4.92 5.56
C ARG A 11 5.08 4.23 4.57
N LEU A 12 4.59 3.03 4.89
CA LEU A 12 3.56 2.36 4.09
C LEU A 12 2.23 3.12 4.17
N ILE A 13 1.82 3.58 5.36
CA ILE A 13 0.65 4.47 5.53
C ILE A 13 0.79 5.73 4.67
N ASP A 14 1.99 6.29 4.56
CA ASP A 14 2.23 7.45 3.71
C ASP A 14 2.06 7.16 2.21
N ILE A 15 2.29 5.92 1.76
CA ILE A 15 2.01 5.48 0.38
C ILE A 15 0.50 5.44 0.14
N GLU A 16 -0.24 4.78 1.04
CA GLU A 16 -1.71 4.70 1.01
C GLU A 16 -2.37 6.09 0.98
N LYS A 17 -1.87 7.03 1.79
CA LYS A 17 -2.34 8.42 1.78
C LYS A 17 -2.15 9.09 0.42
N ASN A 18 -1.08 8.80 -0.32
CA ASN A 18 -0.92 9.34 -1.68
C ASN A 18 -1.92 8.70 -2.65
N ALA A 19 -2.21 7.41 -2.51
CA ALA A 19 -3.23 6.74 -3.30
C ALA A 19 -4.61 7.39 -3.07
N VAL A 20 -4.98 7.65 -1.81
CA VAL A 20 -6.21 8.39 -1.45
C VAL A 20 -6.27 9.75 -2.14
N GLU A 21 -5.17 10.51 -2.16
CA GLU A 21 -5.11 11.80 -2.84
C GLU A 21 -5.20 11.68 -4.37
N VAL A 22 -4.65 10.61 -4.97
CA VAL A 22 -4.83 10.32 -6.39
C VAL A 22 -6.32 10.07 -6.70
N TYR A 23 -6.98 9.19 -5.95
CA TYR A 23 -8.40 8.92 -6.15
C TYR A 23 -9.27 10.14 -5.89
N LYS A 24 -8.92 10.99 -4.91
CA LYS A 24 -9.62 12.27 -4.70
C LYS A 24 -9.55 13.17 -5.94
N LYS A 25 -8.38 13.30 -6.56
CA LYS A 25 -8.22 14.09 -7.80
C LYS A 25 -8.96 13.47 -8.99
N ILE A 26 -9.00 12.14 -9.10
CA ILE A 26 -9.82 11.46 -10.11
C ILE A 26 -11.31 11.77 -9.88
N GLU A 27 -11.78 11.74 -8.62
CA GLU A 27 -13.17 12.07 -8.26
C GLU A 27 -13.51 13.52 -8.65
N GLU A 28 -12.62 14.47 -8.38
CA GLU A 28 -12.75 15.88 -8.76
C GLU A 28 -12.81 16.07 -10.28
N ASN A 29 -11.88 15.46 -11.03
CA ASN A 29 -11.86 15.50 -12.50
C ASN A 29 -13.13 14.87 -13.11
N ALA A 30 -13.65 13.80 -12.51
CA ALA A 30 -14.88 13.16 -12.98
C ALA A 30 -16.10 14.05 -12.79
N LYS A 31 -16.16 14.82 -11.70
CA LYS A 31 -17.22 15.82 -11.45
C LYS A 31 -17.19 16.92 -12.50
N GLU A 32 -16.02 17.47 -12.81
CA GLU A 32 -15.85 18.51 -13.83
C GLU A 32 -16.31 18.04 -15.22
N LYS A 33 -16.03 16.76 -15.54
CA LYS A 33 -16.44 16.12 -16.80
C LYS A 33 -17.86 15.54 -16.79
N ASN A 34 -18.64 15.75 -15.73
CA ASN A 34 -19.99 15.15 -15.55
C ASN A 34 -20.03 13.61 -15.69
N SER A 35 -18.92 12.93 -15.38
CA SER A 35 -18.77 11.48 -15.50
C SER A 35 -19.19 10.77 -14.20
N LYS A 36 -20.51 10.73 -13.93
CA LYS A 36 -21.08 10.22 -12.66
C LYS A 36 -20.64 8.80 -12.29
N ASN A 37 -20.51 7.91 -13.27
CA ASN A 37 -20.09 6.52 -13.00
C ASN A 37 -18.66 6.48 -12.45
N ILE A 38 -17.75 7.24 -13.04
CA ILE A 38 -16.35 7.33 -12.58
C ILE A 38 -16.31 7.96 -11.18
N GLU A 39 -17.08 9.04 -10.96
CA GLU A 39 -17.17 9.68 -9.65
C GLU A 39 -17.61 8.70 -8.55
N ILE A 40 -18.70 7.95 -8.78
CA ILE A 40 -19.26 7.01 -7.80
C ILE A 40 -18.25 5.90 -7.49
N ILE A 41 -17.67 5.28 -8.52
CA ILE A 41 -16.71 4.18 -8.33
C ILE A 41 -15.46 4.69 -7.64
N THR A 42 -14.90 5.83 -8.07
CA THR A 42 -13.71 6.42 -7.44
C THR A 42 -13.94 6.70 -5.95
N ARG A 43 -15.14 7.18 -5.59
CA ARG A 43 -15.50 7.41 -4.18
C ARG A 43 -15.55 6.11 -3.38
N VAL A 44 -16.02 5.02 -3.97
CA VAL A 44 -16.02 3.69 -3.32
C VAL A 44 -14.59 3.23 -3.09
N ILE A 45 -13.75 3.27 -4.12
CA ILE A 45 -12.32 2.89 -4.04
C ILE A 45 -11.62 3.69 -2.95
N ARG A 46 -11.73 5.02 -2.99
CA ARG A 46 -11.14 5.91 -1.98
C ARG A 46 -11.56 5.58 -0.55
N LYS A 47 -12.80 5.10 -0.34
CA LYS A 47 -13.25 4.67 0.99
C LYS A 47 -12.59 3.37 1.43
N GLU A 48 -12.35 2.43 0.52
CA GLU A 48 -11.63 1.20 0.83
C GLU A 48 -10.16 1.51 1.19
N GLU A 49 -9.48 2.39 0.44
CA GLU A 49 -8.12 2.85 0.80
C GLU A 49 -8.04 3.48 2.19
N ILE A 50 -9.05 4.28 2.57
CA ILE A 50 -9.12 4.86 3.92
C ILE A 50 -9.30 3.77 4.99
N LYS A 51 -10.03 2.68 4.69
CA LYS A 51 -10.11 1.54 5.61
C LYS A 51 -8.76 0.82 5.70
N HIS A 52 -8.03 0.76 4.60
CA HIS A 52 -6.70 0.16 4.55
C HIS A 52 -5.70 0.91 5.43
N ILE A 53 -5.67 2.24 5.34
CA ILE A 53 -4.89 3.10 6.24
C ILE A 53 -5.21 2.78 7.71
N LYS A 54 -6.50 2.65 8.05
CA LYS A 54 -6.91 2.30 9.42
C LYS A 54 -6.48 0.90 9.84
N TYR A 55 -6.41 -0.05 8.91
CA TYR A 55 -5.87 -1.37 9.18
C TYR A 55 -4.37 -1.26 9.55
N TYR A 56 -3.58 -0.52 8.78
CA TYR A 56 -2.17 -0.26 9.10
C TYR A 56 -1.98 0.51 10.39
N GLU A 57 -2.81 1.50 10.69
CA GLU A 57 -2.79 2.23 11.96
C GLU A 57 -3.03 1.29 13.15
N ARG A 58 -4.04 0.41 13.08
CA ARG A 58 -4.30 -0.60 14.12
C ARG A 58 -3.16 -1.60 14.25
N LEU A 59 -2.59 -2.01 13.12
CA LEU A 59 -1.44 -2.91 13.10
C LEU A 59 -0.26 -2.26 13.82
N LYS A 60 0.01 -0.98 13.52
CA LYS A 60 1.03 -0.16 14.16
C LYS A 60 0.80 -0.03 15.67
N GLU A 61 -0.42 0.25 16.10
CA GLU A 61 -0.78 0.36 17.53
C GLU A 61 -0.56 -0.95 18.28
N LYS A 62 -0.93 -2.08 17.68
CA LYS A 62 -0.71 -3.41 18.27
C LYS A 62 0.77 -3.66 18.56
N PHE A 63 1.66 -3.19 17.70
CA PHE A 63 3.10 -3.45 17.81
C PHE A 63 3.89 -2.40 18.58
N ASN A 64 3.32 -1.22 18.83
CA ASN A 64 3.93 -0.19 19.67
C ASN A 64 4.17 -0.65 21.13
N TYR A 65 3.52 -1.74 21.57
CA TYR A 65 3.62 -2.27 22.93
C TYR A 65 4.31 -3.63 23.03
N GLU A 66 4.45 -4.39 21.94
CA GLU A 66 4.88 -5.79 21.99
C GLU A 66 6.25 -6.05 21.33
N LEU A 67 6.79 -5.14 20.51
CA LEU A 67 7.97 -5.42 19.69
C LEU A 67 9.03 -4.30 19.75
N ASN A 68 10.17 -4.62 20.35
CA ASN A 68 11.40 -3.82 20.28
C ASN A 68 12.36 -4.35 19.20
N ASP A 69 11.87 -5.13 18.24
CA ASP A 69 12.69 -5.68 17.17
C ASP A 69 13.24 -4.53 16.31
N THR A 70 14.54 -4.31 16.42
CA THR A 70 15.25 -3.30 15.66
C THR A 70 15.59 -3.83 14.27
N ILE A 71 15.45 -2.97 13.28
CA ILE A 71 15.89 -3.23 11.92
C ILE A 71 17.32 -2.70 11.79
N ASP A 72 18.22 -3.52 11.24
CA ASP A 72 19.57 -3.10 10.91
C ASP A 72 19.54 -1.84 10.02
N PHE A 73 20.41 -0.87 10.32
CA PHE A 73 20.44 0.42 9.65
C PHE A 73 20.63 0.29 8.13
N TYR A 74 21.54 -0.60 7.70
CA TYR A 74 21.85 -0.78 6.29
C TYR A 74 20.70 -1.44 5.53
N LEU A 75 20.00 -2.38 6.16
CA LEU A 75 18.79 -2.97 5.58
C LEU A 75 17.64 -1.95 5.53
N TYR A 76 17.46 -1.17 6.59
CA TYR A 76 16.45 -0.11 6.63
C TYR A 76 16.66 0.95 5.55
N ASP A 77 17.90 1.43 5.34
CA ASP A 77 18.21 2.41 4.31
C ASP A 77 17.83 1.94 2.90
N LYS A 78 18.11 0.66 2.58
CA LYS A 78 17.68 0.04 1.31
C LYS A 78 16.16 0.02 1.17
N VAL A 79 15.45 -0.35 2.22
CA VAL A 79 13.98 -0.39 2.24
C VAL A 79 13.40 1.02 2.06
N VAL A 80 13.94 2.02 2.74
CA VAL A 80 13.51 3.42 2.59
C VAL A 80 13.72 3.92 1.18
N LYS A 81 14.85 3.58 0.55
CA LYS A 81 15.10 3.93 -0.85
C LYS A 81 14.03 3.34 -1.78
N LEU A 82 13.67 2.07 -1.61
CA LEU A 82 12.59 1.43 -2.38
C LEU A 82 11.25 2.13 -2.18
N LEU A 83 10.88 2.41 -0.93
CA LEU A 83 9.63 3.11 -0.60
C LEU A 83 9.58 4.49 -1.25
N TYR A 84 10.71 5.21 -1.25
CA TYR A 84 10.82 6.52 -1.89
C TYR A 84 10.68 6.42 -3.41
N GLU A 85 11.37 5.48 -4.04
CA GLU A 85 11.29 5.23 -5.48
C GLU A 85 9.85 4.89 -5.89
N PHE A 86 9.21 3.97 -5.19
CA PHE A 86 7.80 3.62 -5.41
C PHE A 86 6.88 4.83 -5.28
N LYS A 87 6.96 5.56 -4.15
CA LYS A 87 6.16 6.76 -3.91
C LYS A 87 6.35 7.82 -5.00
N SER A 88 7.58 7.96 -5.52
CA SER A 88 7.90 8.92 -6.58
C SER A 88 7.25 8.57 -7.93
N GLN A 89 6.88 7.31 -8.15
CA GLN A 89 6.24 6.79 -9.37
C GLN A 89 4.72 6.86 -9.32
N ILE A 90 4.11 7.13 -8.16
CA ILE A 90 2.67 7.35 -8.05
C ILE A 90 2.31 8.61 -8.84
N ARG A 91 1.40 8.44 -9.81
CA ARG A 91 0.93 9.49 -10.73
C ARG A 91 -0.58 9.42 -10.84
N ILE A 92 -1.18 10.55 -11.14
CA ILE A 92 -2.61 10.60 -11.45
C ILE A 92 -2.78 10.00 -12.86
N PRO A 93 -3.50 8.87 -13.00
CA PRO A 93 -3.74 8.26 -14.31
C PRO A 93 -4.72 9.11 -15.11
N TYR A 94 -4.66 8.98 -16.43
CA TYR A 94 -5.77 9.36 -17.28
C TYR A 94 -6.85 8.26 -17.19
N VAL A 95 -8.08 8.66 -16.83
CA VAL A 95 -9.23 7.77 -16.68
C VAL A 95 -10.33 8.27 -17.61
N ASP A 96 -10.63 7.51 -18.66
CA ASP A 96 -11.70 7.81 -19.61
C ASP A 96 -12.98 7.07 -19.23
N ASN A 97 -12.84 5.87 -18.66
CA ASN A 97 -13.95 5.03 -18.25
C ASN A 97 -13.66 4.30 -16.92
N VAL A 98 -14.67 3.62 -16.38
CA VAL A 98 -14.57 2.88 -15.12
C VAL A 98 -13.55 1.73 -15.19
N GLN A 99 -13.35 1.12 -16.36
CA GLN A 99 -12.36 0.04 -16.52
C GLN A 99 -10.93 0.56 -16.43
N ASP A 100 -10.65 1.77 -16.92
CA ASP A 100 -9.32 2.39 -16.75
C ASP A 100 -8.99 2.61 -15.27
N LEU A 101 -9.99 3.06 -14.50
CA LEU A 101 -9.86 3.24 -13.05
C LEU A 101 -9.59 1.90 -12.34
N ILE A 102 -10.39 0.87 -12.62
CA ILE A 102 -10.22 -0.45 -11.99
C ILE A 102 -8.85 -1.05 -12.36
N LYS A 103 -8.42 -0.93 -13.63
CA LYS A 103 -7.10 -1.39 -14.06
C LYS A 103 -5.97 -0.66 -13.34
N TYR A 104 -6.08 0.67 -13.21
CA TYR A 104 -5.10 1.45 -12.44
C TYR A 104 -5.04 0.98 -10.99
N SER A 105 -6.19 0.80 -10.33
CA SER A 105 -6.25 0.30 -8.95
C SER A 105 -5.63 -1.08 -8.83
N LEU A 106 -5.98 -2.01 -9.72
CA LEU A 106 -5.41 -3.36 -9.73
C LEU A 106 -3.88 -3.35 -9.90
N GLU A 107 -3.37 -2.54 -10.83
CA GLU A 107 -1.92 -2.42 -11.03
C GLU A 107 -1.23 -1.76 -9.84
N PHE A 108 -1.87 -0.80 -9.19
CA PHE A 108 -1.36 -0.22 -7.95
C PHE A 108 -1.18 -1.31 -6.88
N GLU A 109 -2.20 -2.13 -6.63
CA GLU A 109 -2.15 -3.23 -5.66
C GLU A 109 -1.04 -4.25 -5.97
N LYS A 110 -0.94 -4.68 -7.23
CA LYS A 110 0.11 -5.62 -7.66
C LYS A 110 1.51 -5.05 -7.45
N ASN A 111 1.68 -3.75 -7.72
CA ASN A 111 2.95 -3.07 -7.50
C ASN A 111 3.24 -2.93 -5.99
N SER A 112 2.24 -2.65 -5.15
CA SER A 112 2.35 -2.65 -3.68
C SER A 112 2.77 -4.01 -3.13
N ILE A 113 2.15 -5.10 -3.60
CA ILE A 113 2.53 -6.48 -3.24
C ILE A 113 4.00 -6.76 -3.65
N SER A 114 4.38 -6.36 -4.86
CA SER A 114 5.75 -6.55 -5.36
C SER A 114 6.78 -5.79 -4.52
N LEU A 115 6.46 -4.55 -4.14
CA LEU A 115 7.28 -3.74 -3.23
C LEU A 115 7.44 -4.43 -1.88
N LEU A 116 6.35 -4.92 -1.29
CA LEU A 116 6.39 -5.58 0.02
C LEU A 116 7.17 -6.90 0.00
N LEU A 117 7.09 -7.67 -1.10
CA LEU A 117 7.91 -8.86 -1.29
C LEU A 117 9.41 -8.52 -1.39
N ASP A 118 9.77 -7.44 -2.10
CA ASP A 118 11.17 -6.98 -2.15
C ASP A 118 11.66 -6.48 -0.79
N ILE A 119 10.82 -5.71 -0.07
CA ILE A 119 11.10 -5.29 1.31
C ILE A 119 11.31 -6.51 2.21
N GLN A 120 10.41 -7.47 2.16
CA GLN A 120 10.51 -8.71 2.94
C GLN A 120 11.80 -9.46 2.63
N GLY A 121 12.14 -9.63 1.34
CA GLY A 121 13.36 -10.30 0.90
C GLY A 121 14.63 -9.60 1.37
N ARG A 122 14.65 -8.26 1.39
CA ARG A 122 15.81 -7.48 1.86
C ARG A 122 15.96 -7.48 3.37
N LEU A 123 14.86 -7.63 4.11
CA LEU A 123 14.87 -7.72 5.56
C LEU A 123 15.25 -9.12 6.07
N LEU A 124 15.34 -10.13 5.19
CA LEU A 124 15.92 -11.43 5.50
C LEU A 124 17.45 -11.37 5.43
N GLY A 125 18.12 -11.35 6.58
CA GLY A 125 19.58 -11.45 6.68
C GLY A 125 20.08 -12.90 6.64
N ASN A 126 19.25 -13.87 7.07
CA ASN A 126 19.50 -15.31 7.04
C ASN A 126 18.20 -16.13 7.14
N LEU A 127 18.27 -17.46 6.95
CA LEU A 127 17.12 -18.37 6.99
C LEU A 127 16.43 -18.51 8.36
N ASN A 128 17.02 -18.04 9.46
CA ASN A 128 16.34 -18.03 10.76
C ASN A 128 15.44 -16.78 10.92
N ASP A 129 15.62 -15.76 10.07
CA ASP A 129 14.89 -14.50 10.15
C ASP A 129 13.43 -14.60 9.67
N VAL A 130 13.05 -15.66 8.94
CA VAL A 130 11.64 -15.94 8.59
C VAL A 130 10.75 -16.16 9.82
N ASN A 131 11.33 -16.47 10.98
CA ASN A 131 10.60 -16.61 12.24
C ASN A 131 10.51 -15.32 13.06
N ASN A 132 11.19 -14.24 12.64
CA ASN A 132 11.18 -12.97 13.36
C ASN A 132 9.83 -12.23 13.18
N ASN A 133 9.52 -11.32 14.09
CA ASN A 133 8.21 -10.66 14.07
C ASN A 133 8.08 -9.68 12.89
N VAL A 134 9.18 -9.04 12.48
CA VAL A 134 9.23 -8.16 11.30
C VAL A 134 8.73 -8.90 10.05
N TYR A 135 9.23 -10.10 9.79
CA TYR A 135 8.83 -10.94 8.66
C TYR A 135 7.35 -11.31 8.71
N LYS A 136 6.86 -11.71 9.89
CA LYS A 136 5.43 -12.06 10.10
C LYS A 136 4.52 -10.86 9.88
N ILE A 137 4.93 -9.68 10.30
CA ILE A 137 4.17 -8.44 10.09
C ILE A 137 4.09 -8.11 8.62
N ILE A 138 5.23 -8.08 7.91
CA ILE A 138 5.22 -7.83 6.47
C ILE A 138 4.41 -8.91 5.72
N SER A 139 4.46 -10.17 6.17
CA SER A 139 3.60 -11.23 5.61
C SER A 139 2.11 -10.93 5.79
N ASN A 140 1.69 -10.49 6.98
CA ASN A 140 0.29 -10.12 7.23
C ASN A 140 -0.17 -8.94 6.36
N ILE A 141 0.71 -7.96 6.15
CA ILE A 141 0.48 -6.82 5.25
C ILE A 141 0.31 -7.33 3.81
N ILE A 142 1.22 -8.17 3.32
CA ILE A 142 1.11 -8.78 1.97
C ILE A 142 -0.21 -9.53 1.79
N GLU A 143 -0.66 -10.27 2.81
CA GLU A 143 -1.94 -10.99 2.76
C GLU A 143 -3.14 -10.05 2.72
N GLU A 144 -3.07 -8.89 3.37
CA GLU A 144 -4.14 -7.89 3.28
C GLU A 144 -4.17 -7.25 1.88
N GLU A 145 -3.02 -6.88 1.33
CA GLU A 145 -2.91 -6.35 -0.04
C GLU A 145 -3.42 -7.34 -1.08
N ARG A 146 -3.14 -8.65 -0.91
CA ARG A 146 -3.69 -9.71 -1.77
C ARG A 146 -5.21 -9.78 -1.74
N ARG A 147 -5.85 -9.45 -0.60
CA ARG A 147 -7.32 -9.38 -0.53
C ARG A 147 -7.85 -8.18 -1.31
N HIS A 148 -7.15 -7.05 -1.27
CA HIS A 148 -7.50 -5.85 -2.04
C HIS A 148 -7.29 -6.06 -3.54
N GLU A 149 -6.13 -6.60 -3.93
CA GLU A 149 -5.84 -7.01 -5.32
C GLU A 149 -6.95 -7.91 -5.87
N LYS A 150 -7.37 -8.93 -5.11
CA LYS A 150 -8.46 -9.81 -5.51
C LYS A 150 -9.79 -9.08 -5.67
N MET A 151 -10.12 -8.15 -4.77
CA MET A 151 -11.33 -7.34 -4.87
C MET A 151 -11.37 -6.58 -6.20
N PHE A 152 -10.25 -5.99 -6.64
CA PHE A 152 -10.18 -5.29 -7.93
C PHE A 152 -10.12 -6.26 -9.11
N SER A 153 -9.39 -7.38 -8.99
CA SER A 153 -9.32 -8.41 -10.02
C SER A 153 -10.70 -8.98 -10.34
N ASP A 154 -11.56 -9.19 -9.34
CA ASP A 154 -12.94 -9.65 -9.52
C ASP A 154 -13.83 -8.62 -10.25
N LEU A 155 -13.39 -7.36 -10.34
CA LEU A 155 -14.06 -6.27 -11.06
C LEU A 155 -13.50 -6.05 -12.48
N VAL A 156 -12.32 -6.61 -12.78
CA VAL A 156 -11.75 -6.61 -14.14
C VAL A 156 -12.47 -7.68 -14.96
N LEU A 157 -13.41 -7.23 -15.80
CA LEU A 157 -14.20 -8.03 -16.76
C LEU A 157 -15.23 -9.00 -16.15
N LYS A 158 -16.31 -8.39 -15.63
CA LYS A 158 -17.68 -8.78 -16.02
C LYS A 158 -18.26 -7.74 -16.97
#